data_AF-A0A5B6TDY7-F1
#
_entry.id   AF-A0A5B6TDY7-F1
#
_cell.length_a   1.000
_cell.length_b   1.000
_cell.length_c   1.000
_cell.angle_alpha   90.00
_cell.angle_beta   90.00
_cell.angle_gamma   90.00
#
_symmetry.space_group_name_H-M   'P 1'
#
loop_
_entity.id
_entity.type
_entity.pdbx_description
1 polymer ?
#
loop_
_entity_poly.entity_id
_entity_poly.type
_entity_poly.pdbx_seq_one_letter_code
_entity_poly.pdbx_strand_id
1 'polypeptide(L)'
;MTTESCETVTFDKYTKGQNGFVNAVMSDKASAPIYVSAYRKTAPNVYSATNVANIFNSNQPTPIPDVHEIDDILTPHQNYGGGGVGAGGASGAFANNTSLGNLLIINRTNDPAQAYDNNQGGKFVFDFSTYGTVTMSSITVMDVDSYEAGGKVVLYGIGGNVLKTVMLQVSGDNGKQVVNLGNTSGVVRMEVYLGPGGTLTGSGAIDNIVFNCLPPTECEVVDFTRYVRGSDGFVSYVTSNQSWTPIYVSAFRRTAPNTYSTTDVANVFNSGQPTPIPDINQIDDILTPHQNFGGGGVGEGGASGAYVNNTALGNTFIINRTDNPTMAYDSNTGGKMVFDFSSYGSVSLSSITVMDVDSYEAGGKVVLYGAGNTVLKTVMLQVSGDNGKQIVDLGGTSGVVRMEVYLGPGGISPNGLLSGSGAVDNIVFNCPPIPPKEYGCTYTQGYWKNHATGKKRDATWGNLANSTFYGSGMTYLQLFNTPPKGGNAYINLAHQYMAAKLNLMQASSTPEVDAAFAAATAYFSAMSGGSYRNTISNPYTTVDRNTLLRWKDILGAYNEGKIGPGHCDD
;
A
#
# COMPACT_ATOMS: atom_id res chain seq x y z
N MET A 1 9.36 13.99 -8.21
CA MET A 1 7.93 14.13 -7.85
C MET A 1 7.15 13.24 -8.78
N THR A 2 7.13 11.95 -8.50
CA THR A 2 6.27 11.00 -9.18
C THR A 2 5.01 10.91 -8.37
N THR A 3 3.98 11.61 -8.85
CA THR A 3 2.64 11.62 -8.30
C THR A 3 2.11 10.19 -8.23
N GLU A 4 1.44 9.86 -7.13
CA GLU A 4 0.62 8.66 -7.01
C GLU A 4 -0.15 8.46 -8.32
N SER A 5 0.03 7.32 -8.95
CA SER A 5 -0.57 7.07 -10.26
C SER A 5 -2.03 6.66 -10.06
N CYS A 6 -2.86 7.60 -9.60
CA CYS A 6 -4.31 7.50 -9.63
C CYS A 6 -4.85 7.90 -11.00
N GLU A 7 -6.00 7.34 -11.39
CA GLU A 7 -6.83 7.96 -12.41
C GLU A 7 -7.58 9.13 -11.77
N THR A 8 -7.57 10.28 -12.46
CA THR A 8 -8.27 11.48 -12.01
C THR A 8 -9.19 11.98 -13.11
N VAL A 9 -10.46 12.23 -12.77
CA VAL A 9 -11.37 12.99 -13.64
C VAL A 9 -11.31 14.44 -13.20
N THR A 10 -10.68 15.27 -14.05
CA THR A 10 -10.57 16.74 -13.92
C THR A 10 -11.60 17.48 -14.78
N PHE A 11 -12.54 16.74 -15.38
CA PHE A 11 -13.58 17.25 -16.29
C PHE A 11 -13.09 17.99 -17.54
N ASP A 12 -11.80 17.89 -17.88
CA ASP A 12 -11.25 18.43 -19.13
C ASP A 12 -11.58 17.60 -20.38
N LYS A 13 -11.94 16.33 -20.17
CA LYS A 13 -12.33 15.38 -21.22
C LYS A 13 -13.75 14.90 -20.97
N TYR A 14 -14.66 15.28 -21.86
CA TYR A 14 -16.07 14.91 -21.75
C TYR A 14 -16.76 14.87 -23.10
N THR A 15 -17.95 14.29 -23.12
CA THR A 15 -18.85 14.29 -24.27
C THR A 15 -20.22 14.83 -23.85
N LYS A 16 -20.95 15.35 -24.84
CA LYS A 16 -22.28 15.92 -24.65
C LYS A 16 -23.32 15.03 -25.33
N GLY A 17 -24.47 14.88 -24.68
CA GLY A 17 -25.64 14.22 -25.26
C GLY A 17 -26.35 15.09 -26.30
N GLN A 18 -27.42 14.56 -26.89
CA GLN A 18 -28.25 15.29 -27.87
C GLN A 18 -28.89 16.56 -27.29
N ASN A 19 -29.11 16.60 -25.98
CA ASN A 19 -29.63 17.77 -25.26
C ASN A 19 -28.55 18.83 -24.95
N GLY A 20 -27.30 18.63 -25.40
CA GLY A 20 -26.18 19.55 -25.21
C GLY A 20 -25.54 19.53 -23.81
N PHE A 21 -26.10 18.78 -22.86
CA PHE A 21 -25.52 18.57 -21.53
C PHE A 21 -24.51 17.43 -21.55
N VAL A 22 -23.60 17.44 -20.58
CA VAL A 22 -22.57 16.39 -20.41
C VAL A 22 -23.25 15.06 -20.12
N ASN A 23 -22.88 14.01 -20.83
CA ASN A 23 -23.40 12.65 -20.60
C ASN A 23 -22.30 11.61 -20.30
N ALA A 24 -21.04 11.93 -20.57
CA ALA A 24 -19.90 11.14 -20.14
C ALA A 24 -18.65 11.99 -19.96
N VAL A 25 -17.78 11.55 -19.07
CA VAL A 25 -16.48 12.14 -18.74
C VAL A 25 -15.39 11.06 -18.85
N MET A 26 -14.13 11.46 -18.97
CA MET A 26 -13.00 10.54 -19.04
C MET A 26 -11.94 10.92 -18.00
N SER A 27 -11.18 9.93 -17.56
CA SER A 27 -10.01 10.19 -16.72
C SER A 27 -8.84 10.77 -17.52
N ASP A 28 -7.85 11.26 -16.80
CA ASP A 28 -6.55 11.65 -17.33
C ASP A 28 -5.85 10.50 -18.07
N LYS A 29 -6.06 9.25 -17.66
CA LYS A 29 -5.32 8.05 -18.11
C LYS A 29 -6.07 7.11 -19.04
N ALA A 30 -7.39 7.06 -18.99
CA ALA A 30 -8.18 6.15 -19.81
C ALA A 30 -9.13 6.90 -20.75
N SER A 31 -9.40 6.29 -21.90
CA SER A 31 -10.36 6.79 -22.89
C SER A 31 -11.76 6.21 -22.71
N ALA A 32 -11.94 5.25 -21.79
CA ALA A 32 -13.24 4.68 -21.48
C ALA A 32 -14.15 5.75 -20.86
N PRO A 33 -15.40 5.90 -21.33
CA PRO A 33 -16.31 6.89 -20.76
C PRO A 33 -16.85 6.44 -19.41
N ILE A 34 -16.88 7.34 -18.44
CA ILE A 34 -17.70 7.25 -17.23
C ILE A 34 -18.98 8.01 -17.53
N TYR A 35 -20.12 7.31 -17.56
CA TYR A 35 -21.38 7.99 -17.84
C TYR A 35 -21.79 8.82 -16.64
N VAL A 36 -22.24 10.04 -16.90
CA VAL A 36 -22.61 10.99 -15.86
C VAL A 36 -23.98 11.58 -16.13
N SER A 37 -24.73 11.81 -15.06
CA SER A 37 -25.96 12.59 -15.09
C SER A 37 -26.07 13.44 -13.84
N ALA A 38 -26.64 14.64 -13.98
CA ALA A 38 -26.97 15.51 -12.87
C ALA A 38 -28.45 15.84 -12.90
N TYR A 39 -29.10 15.77 -11.74
CA TYR A 39 -30.53 15.98 -11.59
C TYR A 39 -30.81 17.04 -10.54
N ARG A 40 -31.58 18.06 -10.92
CA ARG A 40 -32.06 19.10 -9.98
C ARG A 40 -33.01 18.48 -8.96
N LYS A 41 -32.93 18.93 -7.72
CA LYS A 41 -33.95 18.64 -6.71
C LYS A 41 -35.18 19.50 -7.01
N THR A 42 -36.37 18.90 -7.00
CA THR A 42 -37.65 19.57 -7.35
C THR A 42 -38.64 19.60 -6.19
N ALA A 43 -38.47 18.67 -5.24
CA ALA A 43 -39.11 18.66 -3.93
C ALA A 43 -38.21 17.87 -2.95
N PRO A 44 -38.49 17.86 -1.64
CA PRO A 44 -37.73 17.05 -0.68
C PRO A 44 -37.59 15.58 -1.14
N ASN A 45 -36.35 15.12 -1.32
CA ASN A 45 -35.97 13.79 -1.85
C ASN A 45 -36.51 13.45 -3.26
N VAL A 46 -36.99 14.43 -4.03
CA VAL A 46 -37.49 14.24 -5.41
C VAL A 46 -36.59 14.97 -6.39
N TYR A 47 -36.13 14.24 -7.41
CA TYR A 47 -35.18 14.73 -8.42
C TYR A 47 -35.83 14.76 -9.80
N SER A 48 -35.47 15.74 -10.62
CA SER A 48 -35.92 15.82 -12.02
C SER A 48 -35.44 14.62 -12.82
N ALA A 49 -36.17 14.21 -13.86
CA ALA A 49 -35.74 13.13 -14.76
C ALA A 49 -34.72 13.60 -15.83
N THR A 50 -34.58 14.91 -16.03
CA THR A 50 -33.73 15.49 -17.07
C THR A 50 -32.29 15.62 -16.59
N ASN A 51 -31.34 15.04 -17.35
CA ASN A 51 -29.92 15.29 -17.15
C ASN A 51 -29.57 16.74 -17.51
N VAL A 52 -28.97 17.44 -16.56
CA VAL A 52 -28.47 18.81 -16.69
C VAL A 52 -27.03 18.96 -16.20
N ALA A 53 -26.21 17.91 -16.31
CA ALA A 53 -24.78 18.00 -15.99
C ALA A 53 -24.08 18.96 -16.96
N ASN A 54 -23.37 19.96 -16.43
CA ASN A 54 -22.68 20.95 -17.26
C ASN A 54 -21.28 21.24 -16.73
N ILE A 55 -20.40 21.73 -17.61
CA ILE A 55 -19.04 22.14 -17.25
C ILE A 55 -19.01 23.64 -17.03
N PHE A 56 -18.52 24.03 -15.85
CA PHE A 56 -18.26 25.41 -15.49
C PHE A 56 -16.74 25.64 -15.45
N ASN A 57 -16.25 26.66 -16.16
CA ASN A 57 -14.86 27.07 -16.06
C ASN A 57 -14.68 27.98 -14.85
N SER A 58 -14.17 27.44 -13.75
CA SER A 58 -13.98 28.17 -12.49
C SER A 58 -12.82 29.16 -12.49
N ASN A 59 -12.04 29.21 -13.57
CA ASN A 59 -10.94 30.17 -13.73
C ASN A 59 -11.32 31.36 -14.62
N GLN A 60 -12.59 31.47 -15.02
CA GLN A 60 -12.99 32.49 -15.96
C GLN A 60 -12.91 33.91 -15.35
N PRO A 61 -12.67 34.94 -16.17
CA PRO A 61 -12.61 36.33 -15.69
C PRO A 61 -13.94 36.79 -15.09
N THR A 62 -13.86 37.61 -14.05
CA THR A 62 -14.99 38.29 -13.42
C THR A 62 -15.20 39.70 -14.00
N PRO A 63 -16.41 40.28 -13.91
CA PRO A 63 -17.63 39.71 -13.31
C PRO A 63 -18.34 38.71 -14.22
N ILE A 64 -18.91 37.65 -13.64
CA ILE A 64 -19.80 36.74 -14.38
C ILE A 64 -21.18 37.41 -14.48
N PRO A 65 -21.79 37.46 -15.69
CA PRO A 65 -23.12 38.02 -15.86
C PRO A 65 -24.21 37.04 -15.37
N ASP A 66 -24.25 36.77 -14.07
CA ASP A 66 -25.34 36.09 -13.38
C ASP A 66 -25.67 36.79 -12.05
N VAL A 67 -26.94 36.75 -11.67
CA VAL A 67 -27.45 37.45 -10.48
C VAL A 67 -27.55 36.56 -9.24
N HIS A 68 -27.11 35.29 -9.31
CA HIS A 68 -27.24 34.30 -8.25
C HIS A 68 -25.88 33.75 -7.79
N GLU A 69 -24.86 34.62 -7.73
CA GLU A 69 -23.66 34.41 -6.91
C GLU A 69 -22.70 33.26 -7.31
N ILE A 70 -22.70 32.82 -8.58
CA ILE A 70 -21.76 31.80 -9.14
C ILE A 70 -20.27 32.10 -8.90
N ASP A 71 -19.97 33.32 -8.46
CA ASP A 71 -18.64 33.72 -8.01
C ASP A 71 -18.17 32.87 -6.81
N ASP A 72 -19.08 32.21 -6.08
CA ASP A 72 -18.82 31.28 -4.98
C ASP A 72 -18.23 29.93 -5.43
N ILE A 73 -18.29 29.57 -6.71
CA ILE A 73 -17.64 28.37 -7.25
C ILE A 73 -16.43 28.70 -8.15
N LEU A 74 -16.02 29.97 -8.24
CA LEU A 74 -14.77 30.36 -8.88
C LEU A 74 -13.55 29.92 -8.05
N THR A 75 -12.44 29.63 -8.74
CA THR A 75 -11.20 29.15 -8.12
C THR A 75 -9.98 29.82 -8.77
N PRO A 76 -8.93 30.17 -8.01
CA PRO A 76 -8.89 30.24 -6.55
C PRO A 76 -9.84 31.32 -5.98
N HIS A 77 -9.96 31.37 -4.66
CA HIS A 77 -10.57 32.50 -3.93
C HIS A 77 -9.78 33.80 -4.14
N GLN A 78 -10.43 34.95 -4.01
CA GLN A 78 -9.83 36.29 -4.18
C GLN A 78 -8.61 36.57 -3.29
N ASN A 79 -8.56 36.00 -2.08
CA ASN A 79 -7.39 36.08 -1.19
C ASN A 79 -6.13 35.39 -1.78
N TYR A 80 -6.31 34.53 -2.77
CA TYR A 80 -5.24 33.80 -3.47
C TYR A 80 -5.13 34.22 -4.94
N GLY A 81 -5.70 35.38 -5.31
CA GLY A 81 -5.57 35.98 -6.63
C GLY A 81 -6.54 35.47 -7.70
N GLY A 82 -7.61 34.75 -7.32
CA GLY A 82 -8.67 34.33 -8.24
C GLY A 82 -9.97 35.14 -8.09
N GLY A 83 -11.05 34.66 -8.72
CA GLY A 83 -12.36 35.31 -8.70
C GLY A 83 -13.31 34.80 -7.61
N GLY A 84 -12.94 33.75 -6.86
CA GLY A 84 -13.79 33.12 -5.85
C GLY A 84 -14.15 34.04 -4.69
N VAL A 85 -15.41 34.08 -4.29
CA VAL A 85 -15.91 34.91 -3.18
C VAL A 85 -16.60 34.03 -2.14
N GLY A 86 -16.15 34.09 -0.89
CA GLY A 86 -16.83 33.39 0.20
C GLY A 86 -15.95 33.18 1.43
N ALA A 87 -16.55 33.19 2.62
CA ALA A 87 -15.78 33.07 3.87
C ALA A 87 -15.10 31.71 4.04
N GLY A 88 -15.70 30.64 3.50
CA GLY A 88 -15.16 29.28 3.56
C GLY A 88 -13.89 29.10 2.73
N GLY A 89 -13.84 29.70 1.54
CA GLY A 89 -12.69 29.65 0.64
C GLY A 89 -11.52 30.55 1.06
N ALA A 90 -11.74 31.49 1.97
CA ALA A 90 -10.81 32.58 2.29
C ALA A 90 -9.53 32.14 3.03
N SER A 91 -9.61 31.12 3.89
CA SER A 91 -8.48 30.59 4.68
C SER A 91 -8.88 29.29 5.42
N GLY A 92 -7.92 28.63 6.07
CA GLY A 92 -8.19 27.46 6.92
C GLY A 92 -8.26 26.13 6.17
N ALA A 93 -8.91 25.14 6.76
CA ALA A 93 -8.94 23.76 6.27
C ALA A 93 -9.65 23.59 4.91
N PHE A 94 -10.52 24.54 4.55
CA PHE A 94 -11.27 24.54 3.30
C PHE A 94 -10.83 25.66 2.34
N ALA A 95 -9.64 26.22 2.56
CA ALA A 95 -9.10 27.29 1.73
C ALA A 95 -9.09 26.89 0.25
N ASN A 96 -9.75 27.69 -0.58
CA ASN A 96 -9.76 27.55 -2.02
C ASN A 96 -8.56 28.29 -2.63
N ASN A 97 -7.37 27.77 -2.34
CA ASN A 97 -6.08 28.36 -2.68
C ASN A 97 -5.46 27.85 -4.00
N THR A 98 -6.21 27.05 -4.76
CA THR A 98 -5.74 26.45 -6.00
C THR A 98 -6.78 26.61 -7.09
N SER A 99 -6.30 26.83 -8.30
CA SER A 99 -7.12 26.80 -9.50
C SER A 99 -7.52 25.35 -9.81
N LEU A 100 -8.81 25.11 -10.04
CA LEU A 100 -9.36 23.78 -10.36
C LEU A 100 -9.73 23.64 -11.85
N GLY A 101 -10.00 24.74 -12.56
CA GLY A 101 -10.28 24.68 -14.00
C GLY A 101 -11.74 24.33 -14.28
N ASN A 102 -11.98 23.14 -14.81
CA ASN A 102 -13.33 22.72 -15.20
C ASN A 102 -14.00 22.00 -14.03
N LEU A 103 -15.12 22.54 -13.55
CA LEU A 103 -15.94 21.90 -12.52
C LEU A 103 -17.19 21.30 -13.16
N LEU A 104 -17.66 20.17 -12.63
CA LEU A 104 -18.98 19.65 -12.96
C LEU A 104 -20.02 20.27 -12.02
N ILE A 105 -21.07 20.83 -12.62
CA ILE A 105 -22.19 21.47 -11.90
C ILE A 105 -23.53 20.82 -12.26
N ILE A 106 -24.51 21.02 -11.37
CA ILE A 106 -25.91 20.80 -11.69
C ILE A 106 -26.45 22.08 -12.31
N ASN A 107 -26.75 22.08 -13.61
CA ASN A 107 -27.16 23.30 -14.28
C ASN A 107 -28.58 23.72 -13.86
N ARG A 108 -28.73 25.00 -13.49
CA ARG A 108 -30.03 25.60 -13.15
C ARG A 108 -30.94 25.75 -14.36
N THR A 109 -30.38 26.15 -15.50
CA THR A 109 -31.13 26.42 -16.72
C THR A 109 -31.26 25.18 -17.60
N ASN A 110 -32.23 25.20 -18.52
CA ASN A 110 -32.33 24.18 -19.58
C ASN A 110 -31.48 24.53 -20.82
N ASP A 111 -30.72 25.62 -20.77
CA ASP A 111 -29.81 26.03 -21.83
C ASP A 111 -28.38 25.57 -21.48
N PRO A 112 -27.83 24.56 -22.17
CA PRO A 112 -26.49 24.05 -21.89
C PRO A 112 -25.38 25.06 -22.24
N ALA A 113 -25.67 26.14 -22.98
CA ALA A 113 -24.72 27.22 -23.21
C ALA A 113 -24.50 28.11 -21.98
N GLN A 114 -25.45 28.08 -21.04
CA GLN A 114 -25.39 28.82 -19.78
C GLN A 114 -25.05 27.87 -18.64
N ALA A 115 -23.76 27.76 -18.32
CA ALA A 115 -23.25 26.97 -17.21
C ALA A 115 -23.44 27.70 -15.88
N TYR A 116 -24.67 27.67 -15.35
CA TYR A 116 -25.03 28.29 -14.07
C TYR A 116 -25.46 27.19 -13.10
N ASP A 117 -24.83 27.15 -11.93
CA ASP A 117 -25.12 26.12 -10.93
C ASP A 117 -26.49 26.34 -10.28
N ASN A 118 -27.02 25.25 -9.72
CA ASN A 118 -28.37 25.20 -9.18
C ASN A 118 -28.33 25.21 -7.65
N ASN A 119 -28.75 26.32 -7.04
CA ASN A 119 -28.79 26.52 -5.59
C ASN A 119 -29.90 25.76 -4.83
N GLN A 120 -30.73 24.96 -5.49
CA GLN A 120 -31.82 24.19 -4.86
C GLN A 120 -31.44 22.74 -4.53
N GLY A 121 -30.17 22.38 -4.71
CA GLY A 121 -29.65 21.04 -4.52
C GLY A 121 -29.87 20.15 -5.71
N GLY A 122 -29.48 18.89 -5.53
CA GLY A 122 -29.63 17.88 -6.56
C GLY A 122 -28.73 16.70 -6.30
N LYS A 123 -28.55 15.87 -7.32
CA LYS A 123 -27.56 14.80 -7.25
C LYS A 123 -26.83 14.60 -8.57
N PHE A 124 -25.58 14.23 -8.45
CA PHE A 124 -24.79 13.64 -9.53
C PHE A 124 -24.88 12.13 -9.43
N VAL A 125 -24.88 11.46 -10.59
CA VAL A 125 -24.80 10.01 -10.73
C VAL A 125 -23.68 9.72 -11.71
N PHE A 126 -22.69 8.95 -11.27
CA PHE A 126 -21.59 8.46 -12.06
C PHE A 126 -21.70 6.95 -12.20
N ASP A 127 -21.64 6.47 -13.43
CA ASP A 127 -21.66 5.05 -13.77
C ASP A 127 -20.30 4.64 -14.34
N PHE A 128 -19.59 3.83 -13.56
CA PHE A 128 -18.27 3.27 -13.83
C PHE A 128 -18.36 1.85 -14.42
N SER A 129 -19.54 1.36 -14.77
CA SER A 129 -19.72 -0.02 -15.26
C SER A 129 -18.89 -0.34 -16.51
N THR A 130 -18.53 0.66 -17.31
CA THR A 130 -17.60 0.54 -18.45
C THR A 130 -16.18 0.14 -18.04
N TYR A 131 -15.79 0.40 -16.79
CA TYR A 131 -14.55 -0.04 -16.17
C TYR A 131 -14.70 -1.40 -15.46
N GLY A 132 -15.89 -2.01 -15.48
CA GLY A 132 -16.25 -3.13 -14.62
C GLY A 132 -16.49 -2.66 -13.19
N THR A 133 -15.42 -2.56 -12.40
CA THR A 133 -15.43 -1.98 -11.04
C THR A 133 -14.19 -1.14 -10.83
N VAL A 134 -14.28 -0.08 -10.03
CA VAL A 134 -13.14 0.77 -9.65
C VAL A 134 -12.90 0.75 -8.14
N THR A 135 -11.69 1.16 -7.73
CA THR A 135 -11.35 1.44 -6.33
C THR A 135 -11.33 2.95 -6.10
N MET A 136 -12.27 3.45 -5.30
CA MET A 136 -12.56 4.88 -5.16
C MET A 136 -11.78 5.52 -3.99
N SER A 137 -10.92 6.49 -4.27
CA SER A 137 -10.02 7.12 -3.28
C SER A 137 -10.59 8.42 -2.71
N SER A 138 -10.86 9.42 -3.56
CA SER A 138 -11.33 10.73 -3.11
C SER A 138 -12.11 11.49 -4.18
N ILE A 139 -12.78 12.57 -3.78
CA ILE A 139 -13.43 13.54 -4.66
C ILE A 139 -13.25 14.95 -4.09
N THR A 140 -13.06 15.96 -4.92
CA THR A 140 -13.10 17.36 -4.49
C THR A 140 -14.52 17.90 -4.64
N VAL A 141 -15.04 18.53 -3.59
CA VAL A 141 -16.35 19.16 -3.56
C VAL A 141 -16.19 20.62 -3.12
N MET A 142 -16.90 21.51 -3.81
CA MET A 142 -16.88 22.95 -3.58
C MET A 142 -18.21 23.41 -3.00
N ASP A 143 -18.14 24.48 -2.20
CA ASP A 143 -19.28 25.30 -1.82
C ASP A 143 -20.38 24.51 -1.09
N VAL A 144 -19.99 23.87 0.02
CA VAL A 144 -20.93 23.22 0.94
C VAL A 144 -21.09 24.11 2.16
N ASP A 145 -22.17 24.88 2.22
CA ASP A 145 -22.44 25.76 3.35
C ASP A 145 -23.37 25.11 4.40
N SER A 146 -23.79 25.90 5.39
CA SER A 146 -24.69 25.44 6.45
C SER A 146 -26.08 24.98 5.96
N TYR A 147 -26.58 25.51 4.84
CA TYR A 147 -27.83 25.10 4.20
C TYR A 147 -27.69 23.73 3.51
N GLU A 148 -26.46 23.31 3.23
CA GLU A 148 -26.11 22.03 2.60
C GLU A 148 -25.78 20.93 3.62
N ALA A 149 -25.82 21.24 4.92
CA ALA A 149 -25.54 20.28 5.98
C ALA A 149 -26.39 19.01 5.80
N GLY A 150 -25.72 17.87 5.58
CA GLY A 150 -26.36 16.60 5.25
C GLY A 150 -26.16 16.12 3.81
N GLY A 151 -25.44 16.88 2.97
CA GLY A 151 -24.88 16.39 1.71
C GLY A 151 -24.00 15.15 1.91
N LYS A 152 -23.93 14.28 0.90
CA LYS A 152 -23.23 12.98 1.03
C LYS A 152 -22.78 12.40 -0.30
N VAL A 153 -21.76 11.55 -0.25
CA VAL A 153 -21.34 10.66 -1.33
C VAL A 153 -21.74 9.23 -0.98
N VAL A 154 -22.38 8.53 -1.90
CA VAL A 154 -22.79 7.13 -1.75
C VAL A 154 -22.16 6.30 -2.86
N LEU A 155 -21.44 5.24 -2.48
CA LEU A 155 -20.77 4.32 -3.39
C LEU A 155 -21.57 3.02 -3.47
N TYR A 156 -21.81 2.55 -4.69
CA TYR A 156 -22.59 1.35 -4.97
C TYR A 156 -21.74 0.31 -5.70
N GLY A 157 -21.92 -0.94 -5.31
CA GLY A 157 -21.35 -2.10 -5.98
C GLY A 157 -22.30 -2.72 -7.00
N ILE A 158 -21.87 -3.84 -7.56
CA ILE A 158 -22.65 -4.64 -8.52
C ILE A 158 -23.98 -5.06 -7.87
N GLY A 159 -25.09 -4.86 -8.59
CA GLY A 159 -26.43 -5.18 -8.08
C GLY A 159 -27.03 -4.09 -7.19
N GLY A 160 -26.37 -2.95 -7.06
CA GLY A 160 -26.93 -1.76 -6.39
C GLY A 160 -26.80 -1.76 -4.88
N ASN A 161 -25.98 -2.64 -4.30
CA ASN A 161 -25.66 -2.62 -2.87
C ASN A 161 -24.84 -1.37 -2.52
N VAL A 162 -25.18 -0.72 -1.41
CA VAL A 162 -24.37 0.39 -0.88
C VAL A 162 -23.10 -0.20 -0.27
N LEU A 163 -21.94 0.21 -0.78
CA LEU A 163 -20.62 -0.14 -0.27
C LEU A 163 -20.16 0.84 0.81
N LYS A 164 -20.42 2.14 0.61
CA LYS A 164 -20.02 3.19 1.54
C LYS A 164 -20.88 4.44 1.40
N THR A 165 -21.10 5.13 2.51
CA THR A 165 -21.66 6.48 2.53
C THR A 165 -20.71 7.39 3.30
N VAL A 166 -20.36 8.54 2.73
CA VAL A 166 -19.50 9.55 3.36
C VAL A 166 -20.26 10.88 3.39
N MET A 167 -20.36 11.50 4.57
CA MET A 167 -21.02 12.79 4.74
C MET A 167 -20.08 13.93 4.33
N LEU A 168 -20.60 14.90 3.58
CA LEU A 168 -19.88 16.13 3.25
C LEU A 168 -19.77 17.02 4.49
N GLN A 169 -18.63 17.69 4.64
CA GLN A 169 -18.43 18.67 5.71
C GLN A 169 -18.96 20.03 5.28
N VAL A 170 -19.44 20.83 6.22
CA VAL A 170 -19.76 22.24 5.95
C VAL A 170 -18.45 23.00 5.79
N SER A 171 -18.12 23.35 4.55
CA SER A 171 -16.93 24.11 4.17
C SER A 171 -17.14 25.62 4.15
N GLY A 172 -18.40 26.07 4.12
CA GLY A 172 -18.81 27.46 3.92
C GLY A 172 -18.66 27.92 2.47
N ASP A 173 -19.13 29.14 2.18
CA ASP A 173 -19.14 29.74 0.84
C ASP A 173 -17.76 29.71 0.21
N ASN A 174 -17.67 29.25 -1.04
CA ASN A 174 -16.41 29.05 -1.78
C ASN A 174 -15.41 28.09 -1.12
N GLY A 175 -15.81 27.38 -0.07
CA GLY A 175 -14.97 26.39 0.61
C GLY A 175 -14.71 25.19 -0.30
N LYS A 176 -13.43 24.79 -0.38
CA LYS A 176 -12.96 23.62 -1.13
C LYS A 176 -12.64 22.49 -0.16
N GLN A 177 -13.30 21.34 -0.30
CA GLN A 177 -13.00 20.15 0.50
C GLN A 177 -12.60 18.96 -0.37
N VAL A 178 -11.61 18.20 0.09
CA VAL A 178 -11.28 16.88 -0.48
C VAL A 178 -11.92 15.83 0.41
N VAL A 179 -12.87 15.10 -0.13
CA VAL A 179 -13.63 14.06 0.57
C VAL A 179 -12.92 12.73 0.41
N ASN A 180 -12.47 12.15 1.52
CA ASN A 180 -11.84 10.84 1.54
C ASN A 180 -12.92 9.73 1.44
N LEU A 181 -12.86 8.95 0.36
CA LEU A 181 -13.76 7.84 0.08
C LEU A 181 -13.16 6.49 0.53
N GLY A 182 -11.94 6.51 1.05
CA GLY A 182 -11.27 5.43 1.78
C GLY A 182 -10.99 4.20 0.94
N ASN A 183 -10.52 4.41 -0.29
CA ASN A 183 -10.10 3.35 -1.22
C ASN A 183 -11.14 2.23 -1.34
N THR A 184 -12.42 2.61 -1.46
CA THR A 184 -13.53 1.65 -1.51
C THR A 184 -13.46 0.87 -2.82
N SER A 185 -13.19 -0.43 -2.75
CA SER A 185 -13.10 -1.32 -3.91
C SER A 185 -14.48 -1.78 -4.39
N GLY A 186 -14.55 -2.23 -5.65
CA GLY A 186 -15.77 -2.83 -6.21
C GLY A 186 -16.86 -1.84 -6.62
N VAL A 187 -16.55 -0.54 -6.71
CA VAL A 187 -17.52 0.51 -7.04
C VAL A 187 -17.88 0.46 -8.52
N VAL A 188 -19.17 0.41 -8.83
CA VAL A 188 -19.68 0.52 -10.20
C VAL A 188 -20.50 1.79 -10.41
N ARG A 189 -20.97 2.40 -9.32
CA ARG A 189 -21.74 3.63 -9.37
C ARG A 189 -21.46 4.49 -8.15
N MET A 190 -21.33 5.79 -8.36
CA MET A 190 -21.24 6.79 -7.29
C MET A 190 -22.38 7.79 -7.43
N GLU A 191 -23.03 8.13 -6.33
CA GLU A 191 -24.00 9.23 -6.28
C GLU A 191 -23.53 10.29 -5.28
N VAL A 192 -23.55 11.56 -5.70
CA VAL A 192 -23.18 12.70 -4.86
C VAL A 192 -24.42 13.56 -4.68
N TYR A 193 -24.81 13.81 -3.44
CA TYR A 193 -26.02 14.55 -3.08
C TYR A 193 -25.62 15.90 -2.51
N LEU A 194 -26.10 16.98 -3.15
CA LEU A 194 -25.92 18.36 -2.68
C LEU A 194 -27.09 18.76 -1.78
N GLY A 195 -26.75 19.10 -0.55
CA GLY A 195 -27.67 19.45 0.51
C GLY A 195 -28.46 18.30 1.12
N PRO A 196 -29.18 18.54 2.23
CA PRO A 196 -30.01 17.54 2.89
C PRO A 196 -31.17 17.12 1.99
N GLY A 197 -31.68 15.91 2.21
CA GLY A 197 -32.83 15.40 1.47
C GLY A 197 -34.14 16.17 1.74
N GLY A 198 -34.26 16.81 2.90
CA GLY A 198 -35.51 17.39 3.40
C GLY A 198 -35.87 18.79 2.89
N THR A 199 -34.95 19.52 2.25
CA THR A 199 -35.15 20.92 1.82
C THR A 199 -34.61 21.17 0.42
N LEU A 200 -35.13 22.22 -0.24
CA LEU A 200 -34.63 22.72 -1.53
C LEU A 200 -33.49 23.70 -1.32
N THR A 201 -32.38 23.17 -0.82
CA THR A 201 -31.12 23.86 -0.61
C THR A 201 -29.98 23.00 -1.16
N GLY A 202 -28.93 23.66 -1.63
CA GLY A 202 -27.74 23.04 -2.19
C GLY A 202 -27.22 23.69 -3.46
N SER A 203 -26.30 24.64 -3.36
CA SER A 203 -25.33 24.90 -4.43
C SER A 203 -24.15 23.92 -4.33
N GLY A 204 -23.23 24.02 -5.28
CA GLY A 204 -21.97 23.27 -5.22
C GLY A 204 -21.53 22.69 -6.54
N ALA A 205 -20.23 22.42 -6.60
CA ALA A 205 -19.56 21.86 -7.75
C ALA A 205 -18.61 20.75 -7.34
N ILE A 206 -18.27 19.86 -8.29
CA ILE A 206 -17.34 18.76 -8.03
C ILE A 206 -16.19 18.77 -9.04
N ASP A 207 -15.02 18.37 -8.56
CA ASP A 207 -13.80 18.20 -9.33
C ASP A 207 -12.97 17.02 -8.80
N ASN A 208 -11.95 16.61 -9.54
CA ASN A 208 -10.92 15.64 -9.16
C ASN A 208 -11.50 14.40 -8.49
N ILE A 209 -12.24 13.59 -9.26
CA ILE A 209 -12.62 12.24 -8.82
C ILE A 209 -11.39 11.35 -8.99
N VAL A 210 -10.84 10.89 -7.87
CA VAL A 210 -9.61 10.10 -7.82
C VAL A 210 -9.94 8.64 -7.52
N PHE A 211 -9.56 7.75 -8.43
CA PHE A 211 -9.82 6.31 -8.33
C PHE A 211 -8.72 5.50 -8.99
N ASN A 212 -8.72 4.18 -8.75
CA ASN A 212 -7.70 3.26 -9.25
C ASN A 212 -6.28 3.78 -9.00
N CYS A 213 -6.05 4.40 -7.83
CA CYS A 213 -4.72 4.66 -7.34
C CYS A 213 -3.97 3.34 -7.35
N LEU A 214 -2.87 3.26 -8.12
CA LEU A 214 -1.96 2.13 -8.00
C LEU A 214 -1.61 1.96 -6.51
N PRO A 215 -1.51 0.71 -6.02
CA PRO A 215 -1.21 0.46 -4.62
C PRO A 215 0.11 1.15 -4.21
N PRO A 216 0.32 1.30 -2.89
CA PRO A 216 1.50 1.96 -2.35
C PRO A 216 2.81 1.44 -2.96
N THR A 217 3.84 2.28 -2.93
CA THR A 217 5.18 2.00 -3.50
C THR A 217 5.90 0.81 -2.85
N GLU A 218 5.35 0.27 -1.76
CA GLU A 218 5.83 -0.91 -1.04
C GLU A 218 4.65 -1.80 -0.63
N CYS A 219 4.89 -3.08 -0.37
CA CYS A 219 3.86 -3.99 0.15
C CYS A 219 3.36 -3.53 1.53
N GLU A 220 2.07 -3.74 1.81
CA GLU A 220 1.57 -3.66 3.19
C GLU A 220 2.09 -4.85 4.01
N VAL A 221 2.47 -4.59 5.25
CA VAL A 221 3.00 -5.61 6.17
C VAL A 221 2.27 -5.51 7.51
N VAL A 222 1.77 -6.64 8.01
CA VAL A 222 1.43 -6.79 9.43
C VAL A 222 2.64 -7.36 10.15
N ASP A 223 3.29 -6.51 10.96
CA ASP A 223 4.48 -6.82 11.77
C ASP A 223 4.16 -6.90 13.29
N PHE A 224 2.86 -6.93 13.61
CA PHE A 224 2.32 -6.98 14.97
C PHE A 224 2.84 -5.90 15.93
N THR A 225 3.36 -4.78 15.41
CA THR A 225 3.69 -3.60 16.22
C THR A 225 2.46 -2.77 16.57
N ARG A 226 1.38 -2.91 15.80
CA ARG A 226 0.10 -2.21 15.94
C ARG A 226 -1.04 -3.20 16.14
N TYR A 227 -1.53 -3.29 17.37
CA TYR A 227 -2.66 -4.16 17.72
C TYR A 227 -3.50 -3.54 18.83
N VAL A 228 -4.75 -3.99 18.93
CA VAL A 228 -5.68 -3.58 19.99
C VAL A 228 -6.22 -4.81 20.69
N ARG A 229 -6.25 -4.73 22.02
CA ARG A 229 -6.80 -5.79 22.88
C ARG A 229 -8.29 -5.57 23.10
N GLY A 230 -9.04 -6.66 23.12
CA GLY A 230 -10.46 -6.69 23.50
C GLY A 230 -10.66 -6.52 25.00
N SER A 231 -11.92 -6.56 25.43
CA SER A 231 -12.28 -6.50 26.87
C SER A 231 -11.81 -7.73 27.66
N ASP A 232 -11.56 -8.84 26.97
CA ASP A 232 -10.95 -10.06 27.53
C ASP A 232 -9.43 -9.96 27.66
N GLY A 233 -8.82 -8.87 27.18
CA GLY A 233 -7.39 -8.63 27.19
C GLY A 233 -6.63 -9.35 26.07
N PHE A 234 -7.25 -10.22 25.29
CA PHE A 234 -6.64 -10.84 24.11
C PHE A 234 -6.68 -9.89 22.91
N VAL A 235 -5.88 -10.17 21.88
CA VAL A 235 -5.77 -9.30 20.70
C VAL A 235 -7.02 -9.47 19.85
N SER A 236 -7.75 -8.37 19.61
CA SER A 236 -8.98 -8.38 18.82
C SER A 236 -8.73 -8.03 17.35
N TYR A 237 -7.83 -7.07 17.09
CA TYR A 237 -7.43 -6.74 15.73
C TYR A 237 -6.01 -6.17 15.68
N VAL A 238 -5.45 -6.24 14.48
CA VAL A 238 -4.15 -5.67 14.10
C VAL A 238 -4.32 -4.72 12.93
N THR A 239 -3.30 -3.92 12.62
CA THR A 239 -3.29 -3.09 11.40
C THR A 239 -1.96 -3.24 10.67
N SER A 240 -1.90 -2.85 9.40
CA SER A 240 -0.63 -2.84 8.67
C SER A 240 0.25 -1.63 9.05
N ASN A 241 1.49 -1.67 8.58
CA ASN A 241 2.41 -0.53 8.61
C ASN A 241 1.92 0.67 7.78
N GLN A 242 1.01 0.47 6.81
CA GLN A 242 0.57 1.51 5.88
C GLN A 242 -0.89 1.97 6.06
N SER A 243 -1.73 1.19 6.75
CA SER A 243 -3.15 1.47 6.90
C SER A 243 -3.59 1.23 8.34
N TRP A 244 -4.55 2.03 8.80
CA TRP A 244 -5.21 1.87 10.10
C TRP A 244 -6.49 1.01 10.02
N THR A 245 -6.78 0.44 8.85
CA THR A 245 -7.95 -0.41 8.65
C THR A 245 -7.79 -1.69 9.47
N PRO A 246 -8.76 -2.04 10.35
CA PRO A 246 -8.64 -3.22 11.19
C PRO A 246 -8.64 -4.53 10.40
N ILE A 247 -7.67 -5.39 10.70
CA ILE A 247 -7.68 -6.82 10.35
C ILE A 247 -8.04 -7.56 11.63
N TYR A 248 -9.26 -8.10 11.71
CA TYR A 248 -9.69 -8.81 12.90
C TYR A 248 -8.96 -10.14 12.99
N VAL A 249 -8.51 -10.49 14.19
CA VAL A 249 -7.74 -11.71 14.42
C VAL A 249 -8.39 -12.55 15.50
N SER A 250 -8.22 -13.87 15.39
CA SER A 250 -8.56 -14.80 16.46
C SER A 250 -7.62 -16.00 16.42
N ALA A 251 -7.45 -16.67 17.55
CA ALA A 251 -6.61 -17.85 17.67
C ALA A 251 -7.28 -18.88 18.57
N PHE A 252 -7.35 -20.13 18.11
CA PHE A 252 -8.07 -21.21 18.80
C PHE A 252 -7.14 -22.41 19.02
N ARG A 253 -7.05 -22.85 20.27
CA ARG A 253 -6.25 -24.04 20.64
C ARG A 253 -6.87 -25.29 20.03
N ARG A 254 -6.04 -26.25 19.69
CA ARG A 254 -6.51 -27.57 19.27
C ARG A 254 -6.91 -28.42 20.48
N THR A 255 -8.07 -29.07 20.42
CA THR A 255 -8.59 -29.92 21.52
C THR A 255 -8.73 -31.39 21.13
N ALA A 256 -8.81 -31.69 19.84
CA ALA A 256 -8.79 -33.04 19.28
C ALA A 256 -8.35 -33.00 17.81
N PRO A 257 -8.17 -34.15 17.12
CA PRO A 257 -7.98 -34.16 15.67
C PRO A 257 -9.02 -33.31 14.93
N ASN A 258 -8.55 -32.38 14.10
CA ASN A 258 -9.36 -31.38 13.38
C ASN A 258 -10.39 -30.60 14.21
N THR A 259 -10.23 -30.53 15.53
CA THR A 259 -11.18 -29.86 16.44
C THR A 259 -10.46 -28.78 17.24
N TYR A 260 -11.07 -27.60 17.30
CA TYR A 260 -10.50 -26.40 17.89
C TYR A 260 -11.43 -25.84 18.98
N SER A 261 -10.87 -25.17 19.98
CA SER A 261 -11.62 -24.48 21.01
C SER A 261 -12.48 -23.36 20.41
N THR A 262 -13.52 -22.96 21.14
CA THR A 262 -14.31 -21.77 20.81
C THR A 262 -13.80 -20.52 21.52
N THR A 263 -12.94 -20.67 22.53
CA THR A 263 -12.30 -19.56 23.23
C THR A 263 -11.21 -18.97 22.35
N ASP A 264 -11.32 -17.67 22.07
CA ASP A 264 -10.28 -16.90 21.41
C ASP A 264 -9.15 -16.58 22.40
N VAL A 265 -7.93 -16.91 21.99
CA VAL A 265 -6.71 -16.76 22.78
C VAL A 265 -5.61 -16.11 21.94
N ALA A 266 -5.99 -15.28 20.96
CA ALA A 266 -5.09 -14.50 20.13
C ALA A 266 -4.18 -13.60 20.98
N ASN A 267 -2.87 -13.77 20.89
CA ASN A 267 -1.93 -12.95 21.65
C ASN A 267 -0.70 -12.58 20.84
N VAL A 268 -0.02 -11.54 21.30
CA VAL A 268 1.28 -11.11 20.75
C VAL A 268 2.36 -11.44 21.75
N PHE A 269 3.40 -12.12 21.27
CA PHE A 269 4.61 -12.46 22.00
C PHE A 269 5.78 -11.61 21.51
N ASN A 270 6.60 -11.08 22.41
CA ASN A 270 7.84 -10.41 22.01
C ASN A 270 8.96 -11.45 21.87
N SER A 271 9.20 -11.91 20.65
CA SER A 271 10.26 -12.87 20.32
C SER A 271 11.67 -12.31 20.51
N GLY A 272 11.84 -11.00 20.63
CA GLY A 272 13.14 -10.37 20.91
C GLY A 272 13.44 -10.17 22.40
N GLN A 273 12.60 -10.67 23.31
CA GLN A 273 12.74 -10.37 24.73
C GLN A 273 13.93 -11.10 25.39
N PRO A 274 14.50 -10.53 26.48
CA PRO A 274 15.62 -11.16 27.20
C PRO A 274 15.24 -12.48 27.87
N THR A 275 16.20 -13.40 27.94
CA THR A 275 16.11 -14.66 28.70
C THR A 275 16.72 -14.51 30.11
N PRO A 276 16.36 -15.36 31.08
CA PRO A 276 15.42 -16.48 31.00
C PRO A 276 13.95 -16.04 31.05
N ILE A 277 13.10 -16.70 30.24
CA ILE A 277 11.65 -16.53 30.33
C ILE A 277 11.14 -17.39 31.50
N PRO A 278 10.18 -16.91 32.32
CA PRO A 278 9.62 -17.69 33.42
C PRO A 278 8.86 -18.99 33.05
N ASP A 279 8.75 -19.34 31.76
CA ASP A 279 8.12 -20.59 31.32
C ASP A 279 9.18 -21.66 31.07
N ILE A 280 9.06 -22.78 31.80
CA ILE A 280 10.00 -23.90 31.71
C ILE A 280 9.70 -24.82 30.50
N ASN A 281 8.61 -24.57 29.77
CA ASN A 281 8.03 -25.48 28.78
C ASN A 281 8.05 -24.91 27.36
N GLN A 282 9.24 -24.64 26.79
CA GLN A 282 9.43 -24.49 25.34
C GLN A 282 8.89 -23.19 24.73
N ILE A 283 9.38 -22.03 25.17
CA ILE A 283 9.16 -20.76 24.44
C ILE A 283 10.46 -20.27 23.79
N ASP A 284 11.59 -20.84 24.22
CA ASP A 284 12.89 -20.50 23.69
C ASP A 284 12.99 -20.86 22.19
N ASP A 285 12.14 -21.73 21.68
CA ASP A 285 12.03 -22.12 20.28
C ASP A 285 11.29 -21.09 19.40
N ILE A 286 10.54 -20.13 19.97
CA ILE A 286 9.97 -19.01 19.20
C ILE A 286 10.69 -17.67 19.43
N LEU A 287 11.77 -17.66 20.22
CA LEU A 287 12.64 -16.49 20.39
C LEU A 287 13.49 -16.21 19.15
N THR A 288 13.81 -14.94 18.92
CA THR A 288 14.54 -14.46 17.74
C THR A 288 15.51 -13.34 18.11
N PRO A 289 16.73 -13.29 17.56
CA PRO A 289 17.36 -14.34 16.76
C PRO A 289 17.67 -15.61 17.57
N HIS A 290 18.11 -16.66 16.89
CA HIS A 290 18.72 -17.83 17.50
C HIS A 290 20.01 -17.45 18.28
N GLN A 291 20.38 -18.24 19.29
CA GLN A 291 21.53 -18.04 20.17
C GLN A 291 22.88 -17.94 19.43
N ASN A 292 23.02 -18.62 18.29
CA ASN A 292 24.20 -18.49 17.41
C ASN A 292 24.39 -17.06 16.85
N PHE A 293 23.34 -16.24 16.87
CA PHE A 293 23.32 -14.86 16.38
C PHE A 293 23.07 -13.85 17.52
N GLY A 294 23.28 -14.27 18.78
CA GLY A 294 23.21 -13.40 19.94
C GLY A 294 21.81 -13.13 20.50
N GLY A 295 20.80 -13.91 20.08
CA GLY A 295 19.45 -13.86 20.65
C GLY A 295 19.16 -15.00 21.63
N GLY A 296 17.92 -15.10 22.09
CA GLY A 296 17.47 -16.14 23.03
C GLY A 296 16.94 -17.42 22.38
N GLY A 297 16.84 -17.46 21.05
CA GLY A 297 16.27 -18.59 20.30
C GLY A 297 17.09 -19.88 20.45
N VAL A 298 16.44 -21.01 20.72
CA VAL A 298 17.11 -22.32 20.88
C VAL A 298 16.45 -23.34 19.95
N GLY A 299 17.24 -23.98 19.09
CA GLY A 299 16.75 -25.07 18.24
C GLY A 299 17.62 -25.30 17.00
N GLU A 300 17.72 -26.54 16.56
CA GLU A 300 18.60 -26.92 15.43
C GLU A 300 18.15 -26.28 14.10
N GLY A 301 16.85 -26.04 13.92
CA GLY A 301 16.29 -25.43 12.71
C GLY A 301 16.71 -23.97 12.53
N GLY A 302 16.73 -23.21 13.63
CA GLY A 302 17.14 -21.80 13.64
C GLY A 302 18.65 -21.57 13.55
N ALA A 303 19.46 -22.60 13.80
CA ALA A 303 20.90 -22.49 13.96
C ALA A 303 21.66 -22.18 12.66
N SER A 304 21.24 -22.73 11.51
CA SER A 304 21.86 -22.54 10.19
C SER A 304 20.96 -23.05 9.05
N GLY A 305 21.37 -22.85 7.80
CA GLY A 305 20.66 -23.40 6.63
C GLY A 305 19.52 -22.54 6.11
N ALA A 306 18.57 -23.16 5.40
CA ALA A 306 17.50 -22.46 4.67
C ALA A 306 16.48 -21.77 5.59
N TYR A 307 16.35 -22.21 6.83
CA TYR A 307 15.40 -21.71 7.82
C TYR A 307 16.08 -20.97 8.98
N VAL A 308 17.30 -20.47 8.73
CA VAL A 308 18.10 -19.80 9.74
C VAL A 308 17.36 -18.62 10.38
N ASN A 309 17.33 -18.60 11.70
CA ASN A 309 16.71 -17.54 12.49
C ASN A 309 17.78 -16.53 12.94
N ASN A 310 18.32 -15.77 11.99
CA ASN A 310 19.41 -14.81 12.21
C ASN A 310 18.94 -13.35 12.34
N THR A 311 17.65 -13.10 12.47
CA THR A 311 17.07 -11.75 12.55
C THR A 311 16.07 -11.67 13.69
N ALA A 312 16.07 -10.56 14.42
CA ALA A 312 15.01 -10.29 15.39
C ALA A 312 13.71 -9.97 14.64
N LEU A 313 12.61 -10.61 15.04
CA LEU A 313 11.26 -10.32 14.52
C LEU A 313 10.53 -9.30 15.40
N GLY A 314 10.76 -9.33 16.72
CA GLY A 314 10.09 -8.42 17.64
C GLY A 314 8.75 -9.01 18.06
N ASN A 315 7.64 -8.39 17.66
CA ASN A 315 6.32 -8.90 18.04
C ASN A 315 5.87 -9.99 17.06
N THR A 316 5.46 -11.15 17.56
CA THR A 316 4.91 -12.25 16.76
C THR A 316 3.54 -12.64 17.28
N PHE A 317 2.68 -13.16 16.41
CA PHE A 317 1.34 -13.59 16.75
C PHE A 317 1.31 -15.08 17.08
N ILE A 318 0.68 -15.42 18.20
CA ILE A 318 0.67 -16.78 18.76
C ILE A 318 -0.74 -17.23 19.14
N ILE A 319 -0.91 -18.55 19.24
CA ILE A 319 -2.05 -19.16 19.92
C ILE A 319 -1.67 -19.29 21.39
N ASN A 320 -2.27 -18.48 22.27
CA ASN A 320 -1.86 -18.47 23.67
C ASN A 320 -2.30 -19.74 24.41
N ARG A 321 -1.39 -20.44 25.10
CA ARG A 321 -1.66 -21.63 25.92
C ARG A 321 -2.48 -21.32 27.18
N THR A 322 -2.35 -20.11 27.72
CA THR A 322 -3.00 -19.73 28.98
C THR A 322 -4.24 -18.87 28.75
N ASP A 323 -5.20 -18.94 29.67
CA ASP A 323 -6.37 -18.03 29.66
C ASP A 323 -6.03 -16.66 30.26
N ASN A 324 -4.76 -16.42 30.61
CA ASN A 324 -4.28 -15.13 31.06
C ASN A 324 -3.59 -14.39 29.89
N PRO A 325 -4.20 -13.32 29.37
CA PRO A 325 -3.65 -12.57 28.23
C PRO A 325 -2.31 -11.87 28.53
N THR A 326 -1.95 -11.70 29.81
CA THR A 326 -0.64 -11.12 30.19
C THR A 326 0.49 -12.14 30.14
N MET A 327 0.17 -13.43 30.05
CA MET A 327 1.11 -14.54 29.89
C MET A 327 1.02 -15.04 28.45
N ALA A 328 1.75 -14.38 27.55
CA ALA A 328 1.86 -14.72 26.14
C ALA A 328 2.80 -15.92 25.93
N TYR A 329 2.27 -17.13 26.10
CA TYR A 329 2.97 -18.40 25.94
C TYR A 329 2.30 -19.17 24.83
N ASP A 330 3.02 -19.62 23.81
CA ASP A 330 2.42 -20.34 22.69
C ASP A 330 1.97 -21.75 23.11
N SER A 331 1.04 -22.30 22.33
CA SER A 331 0.35 -23.55 22.66
C SER A 331 1.04 -24.73 22.00
N ASN A 332 1.72 -25.57 22.80
CA ASN A 332 2.35 -26.81 22.34
C ASN A 332 1.42 -27.86 21.68
N THR A 333 0.10 -27.67 21.71
CA THR A 333 -0.89 -28.57 21.07
C THR A 333 -1.31 -28.15 19.68
N GLY A 334 -0.85 -26.99 19.20
CA GLY A 334 -1.31 -26.43 17.93
C GLY A 334 -2.63 -25.73 18.04
N GLY A 335 -3.13 -25.40 16.87
CA GLY A 335 -4.41 -24.75 16.73
C GLY A 335 -4.57 -24.04 15.40
N LYS A 336 -5.48 -23.08 15.41
CA LYS A 336 -5.86 -22.32 14.22
C LYS A 336 -5.84 -20.83 14.53
N MET A 337 -5.07 -20.09 13.75
CA MET A 337 -5.11 -18.62 13.71
C MET A 337 -6.01 -18.19 12.56
N VAL A 338 -6.76 -17.12 12.72
CA VAL A 338 -7.65 -16.56 11.70
C VAL A 338 -7.37 -15.07 11.56
N PHE A 339 -7.21 -14.62 10.33
CA PHE A 339 -7.04 -13.22 9.95
C PHE A 339 -8.18 -12.85 8.99
N ASP A 340 -9.02 -11.89 9.39
CA ASP A 340 -10.16 -11.41 8.62
C ASP A 340 -9.84 -10.05 7.99
N PHE A 341 -9.71 -10.06 6.65
CA PHE A 341 -9.41 -8.91 5.81
C PHE A 341 -10.68 -8.27 5.22
N SER A 342 -11.88 -8.69 5.62
CA SER A 342 -13.13 -8.20 5.04
C SER A 342 -13.33 -6.68 5.16
N SER A 343 -12.72 -6.03 6.16
CA SER A 343 -12.67 -4.57 6.28
C SER A 343 -11.98 -3.87 5.09
N TYR A 344 -11.09 -4.58 4.37
CA TYR A 344 -10.47 -4.12 3.13
C TYR A 344 -11.31 -4.47 1.88
N GLY A 345 -12.44 -5.15 2.05
CA GLY A 345 -13.17 -5.82 0.97
C GLY A 345 -12.49 -7.13 0.58
N SER A 346 -11.28 -7.05 0.00
CA SER A 346 -10.38 -8.19 -0.24
C SER A 346 -8.95 -7.71 -0.44
N VAL A 347 -7.97 -8.59 -0.25
CA VAL A 347 -6.53 -8.29 -0.43
C VAL A 347 -5.86 -9.25 -1.41
N SER A 348 -4.63 -8.92 -1.82
CA SER A 348 -3.70 -9.84 -2.48
C SER A 348 -2.60 -10.27 -1.51
N LEU A 349 -2.53 -11.55 -1.12
CA LEU A 349 -1.55 -12.05 -0.15
C LEU A 349 -0.30 -12.60 -0.83
N SER A 350 0.87 -12.04 -0.49
CA SER A 350 2.17 -12.39 -1.07
C SER A 350 2.94 -13.38 -0.22
N SER A 351 3.11 -13.14 1.07
CA SER A 351 3.85 -14.04 1.95
C SER A 351 3.48 -13.88 3.43
N ILE A 352 3.94 -14.83 4.24
CA ILE A 352 3.87 -14.77 5.71
C ILE A 352 5.14 -15.41 6.29
N THR A 353 5.67 -14.86 7.38
CA THR A 353 6.73 -15.51 8.16
C THR A 353 6.12 -16.45 9.18
N VAL A 354 6.61 -17.68 9.23
CA VAL A 354 6.18 -18.70 10.19
C VAL A 354 7.40 -19.25 10.91
N MET A 355 7.28 -19.39 12.23
CA MET A 355 8.31 -19.88 13.12
C MET A 355 7.97 -21.26 13.64
N ASP A 356 9.02 -22.04 13.89
CA ASP A 356 8.99 -23.25 14.72
C ASP A 356 8.05 -24.34 14.19
N VAL A 357 8.27 -24.74 12.94
CA VAL A 357 7.57 -25.88 12.34
C VAL A 357 8.52 -27.08 12.38
N ASP A 358 8.41 -27.91 13.42
CA ASP A 358 9.23 -29.11 13.56
C ASP A 358 8.54 -30.35 12.95
N SER A 359 9.12 -31.53 13.17
CA SER A 359 8.58 -32.81 12.69
C SER A 359 7.21 -33.16 13.27
N TYR A 360 6.86 -32.64 14.44
CA TYR A 360 5.58 -32.81 15.11
C TYR A 360 4.49 -31.92 14.50
N GLU A 361 4.87 -30.78 13.94
CA GLU A 361 4.01 -29.84 13.23
C GLU A 361 3.76 -30.24 11.76
N ALA A 362 4.46 -31.28 11.27
CA ALA A 362 4.39 -31.72 9.89
C ALA A 362 2.94 -31.92 9.44
N GLY A 363 2.52 -31.15 8.43
CA GLY A 363 1.13 -31.09 7.98
C GLY A 363 0.39 -29.79 8.33
N GLY A 364 1.05 -28.86 9.04
CA GLY A 364 0.62 -27.48 9.17
C GLY A 364 0.45 -26.80 7.81
N LYS A 365 -0.45 -25.81 7.74
CA LYS A 365 -0.84 -25.19 6.46
C LYS A 365 -1.40 -23.78 6.62
N VAL A 366 -1.32 -23.01 5.56
CA VAL A 366 -2.04 -21.74 5.38
C VAL A 366 -3.17 -21.96 4.38
N VAL A 367 -4.38 -21.52 4.69
CA VAL A 367 -5.55 -21.61 3.82
C VAL A 367 -6.09 -20.21 3.57
N LEU A 368 -6.22 -19.84 2.30
CA LEU A 368 -6.72 -18.53 1.86
C LEU A 368 -8.14 -18.68 1.36
N TYR A 369 -9.04 -17.84 1.86
CA TYR A 369 -10.46 -17.85 1.54
C TYR A 369 -10.87 -16.55 0.85
N GLY A 370 -11.64 -16.67 -0.22
CA GLY A 370 -12.38 -15.58 -0.84
C GLY A 370 -13.79 -15.44 -0.27
N ALA A 371 -14.59 -14.58 -0.90
CA ALA A 371 -15.98 -14.36 -0.51
C ALA A 371 -16.78 -15.68 -0.47
N GLY A 372 -17.73 -15.77 0.47
CA GLY A 372 -18.58 -16.96 0.65
C GLY A 372 -17.85 -18.19 1.17
N ASN A 373 -16.70 -18.03 1.85
CA ASN A 373 -15.84 -19.12 2.35
C ASN A 373 -15.25 -20.03 1.25
N THR A 374 -15.09 -19.51 0.03
CA THR A 374 -14.46 -20.25 -1.07
C THR A 374 -12.96 -20.38 -0.81
N VAL A 375 -12.40 -21.60 -0.81
CA VAL A 375 -10.95 -21.80 -0.69
C VAL A 375 -10.28 -21.40 -2.02
N LEU A 376 -9.40 -20.40 -1.96
CA LEU A 376 -8.62 -19.91 -3.11
C LEU A 376 -7.28 -20.63 -3.23
N LYS A 377 -6.60 -20.85 -2.10
CA LYS A 377 -5.30 -21.50 -2.07
C LYS A 377 -5.06 -22.20 -0.73
N THR A 378 -4.34 -23.31 -0.76
CA THR A 378 -3.78 -23.96 0.43
C THR A 378 -2.29 -24.14 0.21
N VAL A 379 -1.48 -23.71 1.18
CA VAL A 379 -0.02 -23.83 1.14
C VAL A 379 0.42 -24.63 2.36
N MET A 380 1.18 -25.71 2.14
CA MET A 380 1.70 -26.54 3.23
C MET A 380 2.96 -25.90 3.82
N LEU A 381 3.03 -25.83 5.15
CA LEU A 381 4.22 -25.40 5.87
C LEU A 381 5.32 -26.45 5.72
N GLN A 382 6.56 -26.02 5.53
CA GLN A 382 7.71 -26.91 5.47
C GLN A 382 8.21 -27.19 6.88
N VAL A 383 8.76 -28.38 7.11
CA VAL A 383 9.45 -28.67 8.39
C VAL A 383 10.75 -27.86 8.41
N SER A 384 10.76 -26.80 9.22
CA SER A 384 11.90 -25.92 9.44
C SER A 384 12.79 -26.37 10.61
N GLY A 385 12.29 -27.26 11.46
CA GLY A 385 12.91 -27.67 12.72
C GLY A 385 12.72 -26.63 13.82
N ASP A 386 13.11 -27.01 15.05
CA ASP A 386 13.00 -26.18 16.25
C ASP A 386 13.65 -24.81 16.01
N ASN A 387 12.95 -23.74 16.35
CA ASN A 387 13.39 -22.35 16.11
C ASN A 387 13.65 -21.96 14.66
N GLY A 388 13.28 -22.82 13.70
CA GLY A 388 13.38 -22.53 12.29
C GLY A 388 12.43 -21.39 11.88
N LYS A 389 12.93 -20.45 11.09
CA LYS A 389 12.18 -19.32 10.52
C LYS A 389 12.00 -19.54 9.02
N GLN A 390 10.77 -19.67 8.55
CA GLN A 390 10.46 -19.79 7.12
C GLN A 390 9.59 -18.63 6.63
N ILE A 391 9.84 -18.19 5.39
CA ILE A 391 8.95 -17.30 4.66
C ILE A 391 8.12 -18.17 3.73
N VAL A 392 6.80 -18.20 3.97
CA VAL A 392 5.84 -18.98 3.19
C VAL A 392 5.33 -18.12 2.05
N ASP A 393 5.59 -18.56 0.81
CA ASP A 393 5.08 -17.90 -0.39
C ASP A 393 3.58 -18.20 -0.59
N LEU A 394 2.77 -17.14 -0.55
CA LEU A 394 1.34 -17.17 -0.79
C LEU A 394 0.99 -16.81 -2.25
N GLY A 395 1.98 -16.41 -3.05
CA GLY A 395 1.92 -16.27 -4.50
C GLY A 395 1.08 -15.11 -5.01
N GLY A 396 0.94 -14.04 -4.22
CA GLY A 396 0.13 -12.87 -4.60
C GLY A 396 -1.34 -13.23 -4.84
N THR A 397 -1.89 -14.14 -4.02
CA THR A 397 -3.25 -14.65 -4.21
C THR A 397 -4.24 -13.51 -3.99
N SER A 398 -4.93 -13.08 -5.05
CA SER A 398 -5.90 -12.00 -5.03
C SER A 398 -7.29 -12.44 -4.58
N GLY A 399 -8.10 -11.48 -4.11
CA GLY A 399 -9.48 -11.73 -3.70
C GLY A 399 -9.63 -12.39 -2.33
N VAL A 400 -8.57 -12.40 -1.52
CA VAL A 400 -8.59 -13.00 -0.18
C VAL A 400 -9.34 -12.09 0.78
N VAL A 401 -10.35 -12.64 1.45
CA VAL A 401 -11.10 -11.95 2.52
C VAL A 401 -10.77 -12.52 3.90
N ARG A 402 -10.23 -13.74 3.96
CA ARG A 402 -9.84 -14.41 5.20
C ARG A 402 -8.67 -15.35 4.97
N MET A 403 -7.71 -15.36 5.89
CA MET A 403 -6.62 -16.33 5.94
C MET A 403 -6.71 -17.14 7.24
N GLU A 404 -6.51 -18.45 7.16
CA GLU A 404 -6.36 -19.31 8.34
C GLU A 404 -4.99 -19.99 8.33
N VAL A 405 -4.29 -19.97 9.46
CA VAL A 405 -3.01 -20.68 9.65
C VAL A 405 -3.24 -21.81 10.66
N TYR A 406 -2.83 -23.01 10.28
CA TYR A 406 -2.95 -24.22 11.09
C TYR A 406 -1.56 -24.68 11.50
N LEU A 407 -1.31 -24.70 12.81
CA LEU A 407 -0.08 -25.25 13.39
C LEU A 407 -0.36 -26.67 13.86
N GLY A 408 0.34 -27.64 13.26
CA GLY A 408 0.15 -29.07 13.48
C GLY A 408 -0.65 -29.81 12.40
N PRO A 409 -0.50 -31.15 12.30
CA PRO A 409 -1.27 -31.98 11.37
C PRO A 409 -2.76 -32.00 11.71
N GLY A 410 -3.63 -32.32 10.74
CA GLY A 410 -5.06 -32.53 10.99
C GLY A 410 -5.34 -33.67 11.99
N GLY A 411 -4.45 -34.66 12.09
CA GLY A 411 -4.51 -35.82 12.99
C GLY A 411 -3.51 -35.77 14.15
N ILE A 412 -3.33 -36.90 14.82
CA ILE A 412 -2.31 -37.06 15.86
C ILE A 412 -0.92 -36.86 15.23
N SER A 413 -0.03 -36.13 15.90
CA SER A 413 1.32 -35.89 15.43
C SER A 413 2.16 -37.20 15.48
N PRO A 414 3.32 -37.25 14.83
CA PRO A 414 4.18 -38.44 14.85
C PRO A 414 4.58 -38.94 16.24
N ASN A 415 4.51 -38.12 17.30
CA ASN A 415 4.81 -38.54 18.67
C ASN A 415 3.63 -39.21 19.41
N GLY A 416 2.46 -39.34 18.76
CA GLY A 416 1.28 -39.98 19.35
C GLY A 416 0.37 -39.05 20.17
N LEU A 417 0.65 -37.74 20.21
CA LEU A 417 -0.14 -36.73 20.91
C LEU A 417 -0.63 -35.62 19.95
N LEU A 418 -1.39 -34.66 20.49
CA LEU A 418 -1.58 -33.38 19.81
C LEU A 418 -0.28 -32.58 19.95
N SER A 419 0.20 -32.03 18.84
CA SER A 419 1.38 -31.17 18.82
C SER A 419 1.19 -30.05 17.82
N GLY A 420 1.80 -28.90 18.11
CA GLY A 420 1.82 -27.75 17.23
C GLY A 420 2.29 -26.48 17.94
N SER A 421 3.57 -26.25 18.15
CA SER A 421 4.04 -24.91 18.60
C SER A 421 4.18 -23.94 17.42
N GLY A 422 4.46 -22.68 17.74
CA GLY A 422 4.92 -21.71 16.75
C GLY A 422 4.22 -20.36 16.75
N ALA A 423 4.76 -19.48 15.90
CA ALA A 423 4.35 -18.09 15.79
C ALA A 423 4.34 -17.63 14.33
N VAL A 424 3.59 -16.57 14.04
CA VAL A 424 3.59 -15.91 12.73
C VAL A 424 3.95 -14.44 12.82
N ASP A 425 4.59 -13.92 11.78
CA ASP A 425 4.98 -12.52 11.64
C ASP A 425 4.96 -12.09 10.16
N ASN A 426 5.10 -10.80 9.88
CA ASN A 426 5.29 -10.21 8.56
C ASN A 426 4.32 -10.77 7.52
N ILE A 427 3.01 -10.57 7.73
CA ILE A 427 2.01 -10.90 6.71
C ILE A 427 2.10 -9.81 5.63
N VAL A 428 2.60 -10.18 4.45
CA VAL A 428 2.85 -9.26 3.33
C VAL A 428 1.70 -9.35 2.33
N PHE A 429 1.07 -8.21 2.05
CA PHE A 429 -0.09 -8.14 1.17
C PHE A 429 -0.18 -6.83 0.39
N ASN A 430 -1.05 -6.79 -0.61
CA ASN A 430 -1.27 -5.63 -1.49
C ASN A 430 0.04 -5.06 -2.07
N CYS A 431 0.98 -5.93 -2.41
CA CYS A 431 2.20 -5.53 -3.08
C CYS A 431 1.89 -4.84 -4.41
N PRO A 432 2.69 -3.82 -4.81
CA PRO A 432 2.57 -3.25 -6.14
C PRO A 432 2.73 -4.35 -7.20
N PRO A 433 1.99 -4.27 -8.32
CA PRO A 433 2.16 -5.22 -9.42
C PRO A 433 3.61 -5.21 -9.87
N ILE A 434 4.24 -6.40 -9.96
CA ILE A 434 5.56 -6.56 -10.56
C ILE A 434 5.45 -6.00 -11.99
N PRO A 435 6.29 -5.03 -12.39
CA PRO A 435 6.21 -4.46 -13.72
C PRO A 435 6.29 -5.57 -14.78
N PRO A 436 5.50 -5.52 -15.86
CA PRO A 436 5.58 -6.49 -16.94
C PRO A 436 7.02 -6.69 -17.43
N LYS A 437 7.37 -7.93 -17.78
CA LYS A 437 8.70 -8.36 -18.28
C LYS A 437 9.22 -7.56 -19.49
N GLU A 438 8.38 -6.73 -20.10
CA GLU A 438 8.73 -5.79 -21.17
C GLU A 438 9.69 -4.67 -20.71
N TYR A 439 9.82 -4.44 -19.39
CA TYR A 439 10.74 -3.46 -18.81
C TYR A 439 12.14 -4.02 -18.46
N GLY A 440 12.45 -5.26 -18.88
CA GLY A 440 13.68 -5.97 -18.48
C GLY A 440 13.57 -6.58 -17.08
N CYS A 441 14.68 -7.06 -16.54
CA CYS A 441 14.76 -7.61 -15.19
C CYS A 441 16.19 -7.43 -14.64
N THR A 442 16.34 -7.43 -13.32
CA THR A 442 17.61 -7.18 -12.64
C THR A 442 18.33 -8.47 -12.27
N TYR A 443 19.66 -8.42 -12.20
CA TYR A 443 20.51 -9.47 -11.65
C TYR A 443 21.29 -9.00 -10.41
N THR A 444 21.56 -9.93 -9.49
CA THR A 444 22.35 -9.63 -8.29
C THR A 444 23.81 -9.28 -8.59
N GLN A 445 24.50 -8.68 -7.62
CA GLN A 445 25.95 -8.50 -7.68
C GLN A 445 26.74 -9.82 -7.88
N GLY A 446 26.22 -10.95 -7.42
CA GLY A 446 26.85 -12.26 -7.58
C GLY A 446 26.85 -12.72 -9.03
N TYR A 447 25.72 -12.55 -9.72
CA TYR A 447 25.62 -12.78 -11.16
C TYR A 447 26.65 -11.92 -11.90
N TRP A 448 26.62 -10.59 -11.70
CA TRP A 448 27.50 -9.68 -12.43
C TRP A 448 28.99 -9.96 -12.22
N LYS A 449 29.38 -10.34 -11.01
CA LYS A 449 30.75 -10.74 -10.67
C LYS A 449 31.18 -12.00 -11.43
N ASN A 450 30.31 -13.01 -11.48
CA ASN A 450 30.58 -14.28 -12.16
C ASN A 450 30.49 -14.19 -13.69
N HIS A 451 29.84 -13.15 -14.21
CA HIS A 451 29.64 -12.90 -15.65
C HIS A 451 30.49 -11.74 -16.18
N ALA A 452 31.53 -11.30 -15.45
CA ALA A 452 32.40 -10.22 -15.90
C ALA A 452 33.40 -10.62 -17.00
N THR A 453 33.87 -11.87 -16.98
CA THR A 453 34.90 -12.40 -17.89
C THR A 453 34.68 -13.88 -18.20
N GLY A 454 35.43 -14.43 -19.14
CA GLY A 454 35.41 -15.86 -19.47
C GLY A 454 34.19 -16.29 -20.30
N LYS A 455 33.85 -17.59 -20.22
CA LYS A 455 32.79 -18.21 -21.05
C LYS A 455 31.36 -17.75 -20.70
N LYS A 456 31.16 -17.32 -19.45
CA LYS A 456 29.90 -16.78 -18.96
C LYS A 456 29.85 -15.25 -19.07
N ARG A 457 30.74 -14.63 -19.85
CA ARG A 457 30.79 -13.17 -19.92
C ARG A 457 29.46 -12.62 -20.47
N ASP A 458 28.82 -11.77 -19.70
CA ASP A 458 27.69 -10.97 -20.12
C ASP A 458 28.20 -9.76 -20.93
N ALA A 459 27.57 -9.51 -22.08
CA ALA A 459 27.98 -8.44 -22.98
C ALA A 459 27.80 -7.04 -22.37
N THR A 460 26.87 -6.87 -21.42
CA THR A 460 26.55 -5.60 -20.75
C THR A 460 27.76 -5.01 -20.04
N TRP A 461 28.72 -5.85 -19.60
CA TRP A 461 29.98 -5.37 -19.02
C TRP A 461 30.80 -4.49 -19.96
N GLY A 462 30.70 -4.70 -21.28
CA GLY A 462 31.46 -3.96 -22.28
C GLY A 462 32.95 -3.79 -21.90
N ASN A 463 33.42 -2.53 -21.92
CA ASN A 463 34.75 -2.14 -21.47
C ASN A 463 34.81 -1.70 -20.00
N LEU A 464 33.67 -1.67 -19.30
CA LEU A 464 33.56 -1.12 -17.94
C LEU A 464 34.44 -1.89 -16.95
N ALA A 465 34.54 -3.22 -17.10
CA ALA A 465 35.32 -4.10 -16.23
C ALA A 465 36.78 -3.63 -16.02
N ASN A 466 37.39 -3.07 -17.06
CA ASN A 466 38.79 -2.64 -17.07
C ASN A 466 38.96 -1.14 -16.82
N SER A 467 37.87 -0.38 -16.77
CA SER A 467 37.93 1.06 -16.48
C SER A 467 38.19 1.32 -15.00
N THR A 468 38.93 2.38 -14.67
CA THR A 468 39.17 2.79 -13.29
C THR A 468 37.86 3.23 -12.62
N PHE A 469 37.55 2.67 -11.46
CA PHE A 469 36.42 3.07 -10.64
C PHE A 469 36.79 4.33 -9.84
N TYR A 470 36.50 5.52 -10.38
CA TYR A 470 36.61 6.81 -9.69
C TYR A 470 37.89 6.95 -8.83
N GLY A 471 37.78 7.49 -7.61
CA GLY A 471 38.88 7.67 -6.65
C GLY A 471 39.36 6.39 -5.94
N SER A 472 39.02 5.20 -6.41
CA SER A 472 39.42 3.94 -5.75
C SER A 472 40.86 3.53 -6.05
N GLY A 473 41.41 3.96 -7.19
CA GLY A 473 42.69 3.46 -7.72
C GLY A 473 42.63 2.03 -8.28
N MET A 474 41.44 1.43 -8.35
CA MET A 474 41.18 0.08 -8.87
C MET A 474 40.30 0.13 -10.11
N THR A 475 40.33 -0.89 -10.96
CA THR A 475 39.30 -1.07 -11.98
C THR A 475 37.95 -1.47 -11.36
N TYR A 476 36.85 -1.32 -12.10
CA TYR A 476 35.54 -1.83 -11.66
C TYR A 476 35.63 -3.29 -11.23
N LEU A 477 36.24 -4.17 -12.04
CA LEU A 477 36.34 -5.59 -11.72
C LEU A 477 37.25 -5.87 -10.52
N GLN A 478 38.36 -5.13 -10.37
CA GLN A 478 39.25 -5.27 -9.21
C GLN A 478 38.53 -4.86 -7.92
N LEU A 479 37.81 -3.74 -7.93
CA LEU A 479 37.05 -3.28 -6.77
C LEU A 479 35.88 -4.22 -6.45
N PHE A 480 35.19 -4.74 -7.47
CA PHE A 480 34.06 -5.65 -7.28
C PHE A 480 34.49 -7.01 -6.69
N ASN A 481 35.73 -7.42 -6.95
CA ASN A 481 36.35 -8.59 -6.34
C ASN A 481 36.99 -8.31 -4.97
N THR A 482 37.13 -7.04 -4.56
CA THR A 482 37.73 -6.69 -3.28
C THR A 482 36.71 -6.90 -2.16
N PRO A 483 36.95 -7.80 -1.18
CA PRO A 483 36.05 -7.99 -0.05
C PRO A 483 35.93 -6.69 0.76
N PRO A 484 34.73 -6.31 1.26
CA PRO A 484 34.55 -5.13 2.09
C PRO A 484 35.10 -5.35 3.52
N LYS A 485 36.43 -5.43 3.64
CA LYS A 485 37.13 -5.64 4.92
C LYS A 485 36.70 -4.59 5.94
N GLY A 486 36.32 -5.03 7.14
CA GLY A 486 35.94 -4.15 8.26
C GLY A 486 34.65 -3.33 8.03
N GLY A 487 33.80 -3.71 7.07
CA GLY A 487 32.55 -2.99 6.80
C GLY A 487 32.79 -1.59 6.21
N ASN A 488 33.77 -1.44 5.32
CA ASN A 488 34.03 -0.18 4.62
C ASN A 488 32.83 0.22 3.75
N ALA A 489 32.15 1.32 4.11
CA ALA A 489 30.92 1.76 3.46
C ALA A 489 31.14 2.21 2.00
N TYR A 490 32.35 2.66 1.64
CA TYR A 490 32.70 2.96 0.24
C TYR A 490 32.66 1.70 -0.61
N ILE A 491 33.29 0.61 -0.15
CA ILE A 491 33.33 -0.65 -0.89
C ILE A 491 31.93 -1.27 -0.96
N ASN A 492 31.18 -1.24 0.16
CA ASN A 492 29.81 -1.71 0.22
C ASN A 492 28.91 -1.00 -0.80
N LEU A 493 28.95 0.33 -0.84
CA LEU A 493 28.19 1.11 -1.81
C LEU A 493 28.67 0.84 -3.24
N ALA A 494 29.99 0.76 -3.46
CA ALA A 494 30.55 0.53 -4.79
C ALA A 494 30.07 -0.80 -5.38
N HIS A 495 29.98 -1.86 -4.58
CA HIS A 495 29.48 -3.17 -5.05
C HIS A 495 28.04 -3.08 -5.56
N GLN A 496 27.14 -2.50 -4.77
CA GLN A 496 25.73 -2.35 -5.18
C GLN A 496 25.56 -1.34 -6.32
N TYR A 497 26.35 -0.28 -6.34
CA TYR A 497 26.38 0.69 -7.42
C TYR A 497 26.81 0.07 -8.75
N MET A 498 27.85 -0.79 -8.76
CA MET A 498 28.31 -1.45 -9.97
C MET A 498 27.26 -2.40 -10.55
N ALA A 499 26.60 -3.19 -9.70
CA ALA A 499 25.49 -4.04 -10.14
C ALA A 499 24.30 -3.21 -10.65
N ALA A 500 23.93 -2.14 -9.95
CA ALA A 500 22.83 -1.26 -10.36
C ALA A 500 23.13 -0.60 -11.70
N LYS A 501 24.38 -0.15 -11.90
CA LYS A 501 24.82 0.45 -13.16
C LYS A 501 24.67 -0.51 -14.35
N LEU A 502 25.00 -1.80 -14.16
CA LEU A 502 24.86 -2.81 -15.20
C LEU A 502 23.37 -3.15 -15.44
N ASN A 503 22.58 -3.30 -14.38
CA ASN A 503 21.13 -3.51 -14.48
C ASN A 503 20.42 -2.37 -15.22
N LEU A 504 20.76 -1.11 -14.92
CA LEU A 504 20.19 0.08 -15.58
C LEU A 504 20.49 0.16 -17.09
N MET A 505 21.44 -0.61 -17.62
CA MET A 505 21.71 -0.67 -19.06
C MET A 505 20.74 -1.60 -19.80
N GLN A 506 19.97 -2.41 -19.09
CA GLN A 506 19.14 -3.47 -19.67
C GLN A 506 17.76 -3.64 -19.00
N ALA A 507 17.50 -2.90 -17.93
CA ALA A 507 16.27 -2.95 -17.16
C ALA A 507 15.84 -1.53 -16.75
N SER A 508 14.53 -1.31 -16.66
CA SER A 508 14.00 -0.05 -16.14
C SER A 508 14.29 0.10 -14.65
N SER A 509 14.12 1.31 -14.13
CA SER A 509 14.31 1.63 -12.71
C SER A 509 13.06 2.26 -12.10
N THR A 510 13.19 2.69 -10.83
CA THR A 510 12.23 3.56 -10.16
C THR A 510 12.87 4.92 -9.87
N PRO A 511 12.09 5.98 -9.60
CA PRO A 511 12.61 7.30 -9.22
C PRO A 511 13.54 7.26 -7.99
N GLU A 512 13.26 6.38 -7.03
CA GLU A 512 14.07 6.20 -5.83
C GLU A 512 15.43 5.61 -6.17
N VAL A 513 15.46 4.62 -7.07
CA VAL A 513 16.69 4.03 -7.61
C VAL A 513 17.47 5.07 -8.39
N ASP A 514 16.83 5.85 -9.26
CA ASP A 514 17.46 6.90 -10.04
C ASP A 514 18.07 7.98 -9.15
N ALA A 515 17.36 8.42 -8.11
CA ALA A 515 17.84 9.41 -7.16
C ALA A 515 19.04 8.87 -6.35
N ALA A 516 18.97 7.64 -5.84
CA ALA A 516 20.08 7.02 -5.12
C ALA A 516 21.29 6.79 -6.02
N PHE A 517 21.07 6.35 -7.26
CA PHE A 517 22.12 6.14 -8.25
C PHE A 517 22.79 7.46 -8.67
N ALA A 518 22.00 8.52 -8.89
CA ALA A 518 22.51 9.85 -9.19
C ALA A 518 23.32 10.43 -8.03
N ALA A 519 22.83 10.29 -6.79
CA ALA A 519 23.53 10.77 -5.59
C ALA A 519 24.83 9.99 -5.34
N ALA A 520 24.81 8.67 -5.48
CA ALA A 520 26.01 7.83 -5.40
C ALA A 520 27.01 8.17 -6.52
N THR A 521 26.54 8.44 -7.73
CA THR A 521 27.37 8.90 -8.85
C THR A 521 28.05 10.21 -8.50
N ALA A 522 27.30 11.20 -8.01
CA ALA A 522 27.85 12.50 -7.61
C ALA A 522 28.86 12.37 -6.47
N TYR A 523 28.61 11.49 -5.51
CA TYR A 523 29.55 11.15 -4.43
C TYR A 523 30.86 10.57 -4.98
N PHE A 524 30.79 9.54 -5.82
CA PHE A 524 32.00 8.92 -6.37
C PHE A 524 32.76 9.86 -7.31
N SER A 525 32.06 10.72 -8.05
CA SER A 525 32.65 11.67 -8.99
C SER A 525 33.09 13.00 -8.36
N ALA A 526 32.88 13.21 -7.06
CA ALA A 526 33.20 14.48 -6.41
C ALA A 526 34.72 14.75 -6.46
N MET A 527 35.10 15.87 -7.07
CA MET A 527 36.49 16.30 -7.25
C MET A 527 36.76 17.64 -6.57
N SER A 528 37.98 17.85 -6.08
CA SER A 528 38.48 19.14 -5.59
C SER A 528 39.96 19.25 -5.91
N GLY A 529 40.39 20.34 -6.54
CA GLY A 529 41.81 20.55 -6.88
C GLY A 529 42.41 19.44 -7.76
N GLY A 530 41.62 18.88 -8.68
CA GLY A 530 42.06 17.79 -9.57
C GLY A 530 42.15 16.39 -8.93
N SER A 531 41.76 16.25 -7.66
CA SER A 531 41.75 14.97 -6.95
C SER A 531 40.34 14.58 -6.51
N TYR A 532 40.06 13.28 -6.46
CA TYR A 532 38.81 12.78 -5.91
C TYR A 532 38.71 13.08 -4.42
N ARG A 533 37.57 13.61 -4.00
CA ARG A 533 37.31 13.95 -2.60
C ARG A 533 37.09 12.70 -1.75
N ASN A 534 36.51 11.66 -2.33
CA ASN A 534 36.16 10.43 -1.64
C ASN A 534 36.97 9.26 -2.21
N THR A 535 37.70 8.57 -1.33
CA THR A 535 38.53 7.40 -1.66
C THR A 535 38.25 6.27 -0.69
N ILE A 536 38.75 5.06 -0.97
CA ILE A 536 38.62 3.91 -0.06
C ILE A 536 39.15 4.24 1.34
N SER A 537 40.24 5.00 1.43
CA SER A 537 40.90 5.38 2.69
C SER A 537 40.26 6.60 3.36
N ASN A 538 39.55 7.44 2.61
CA ASN A 538 38.87 8.62 3.15
C ASN A 538 37.43 8.74 2.59
N PRO A 539 36.53 7.84 3.01
CA PRO A 539 35.21 7.70 2.39
C PRO A 539 34.19 8.75 2.83
N TYR A 540 34.41 9.46 3.94
CA TYR A 540 33.39 10.31 4.56
C TYR A 540 33.63 11.82 4.37
N THR A 541 34.36 12.20 3.32
CA THR A 541 34.75 13.60 3.08
C THR A 541 33.60 14.50 2.64
N THR A 542 32.61 13.93 1.94
CA THR A 542 31.48 14.69 1.38
C THR A 542 30.13 14.30 1.96
N VAL A 543 30.00 13.08 2.49
CA VAL A 543 28.79 12.54 3.10
C VAL A 543 29.17 11.59 4.22
N ASP A 544 28.27 11.37 5.18
CA ASP A 544 28.50 10.45 6.29
C ASP A 544 28.31 8.96 5.92
N ARG A 545 28.70 8.08 6.86
CA ARG A 545 28.59 6.62 6.69
C ARG A 545 27.14 6.15 6.49
N ASN A 546 26.20 6.73 7.21
CA ASN A 546 24.79 6.30 7.18
C ASN A 546 24.16 6.60 5.82
N THR A 547 24.53 7.72 5.21
CA THR A 547 24.11 8.09 3.86
C THR A 547 24.60 7.08 2.83
N LEU A 548 25.87 6.65 2.92
CA LEU A 548 26.42 5.62 2.04
C LEU A 548 25.71 4.27 2.22
N LEU A 549 25.42 3.88 3.47
CA LEU A 549 24.68 2.64 3.75
C LEU A 549 23.25 2.71 3.22
N ARG A 550 22.56 3.85 3.37
CA ARG A 550 21.21 4.05 2.82
C ARG A 550 21.18 3.88 1.30
N TRP A 551 22.11 4.50 0.57
CA TRP A 551 22.19 4.30 -0.88
C TRP A 551 22.55 2.87 -1.24
N LYS A 552 23.43 2.22 -0.47
CA LYS A 552 23.78 0.80 -0.64
C LYS A 552 22.56 -0.11 -0.47
N ASP A 553 21.69 0.18 0.49
CA ASP A 553 20.47 -0.57 0.73
C ASP A 553 19.45 -0.40 -0.40
N ILE A 554 19.22 0.85 -0.87
CA ILE A 554 18.32 1.13 -2.00
C ILE A 554 18.81 0.43 -3.28
N LEU A 555 20.08 0.58 -3.63
CA LEU A 555 20.63 -0.05 -4.84
C LEU A 555 20.69 -1.57 -4.71
N GLY A 556 20.89 -2.09 -3.50
CA GLY A 556 20.81 -3.53 -3.22
C GLY A 556 19.41 -4.08 -3.44
N ALA A 557 18.38 -3.40 -2.93
CA ALA A 557 16.99 -3.77 -3.16
C ALA A 557 16.63 -3.80 -4.65
N TYR A 558 17.14 -2.84 -5.43
CA TYR A 558 16.98 -2.85 -6.89
C TYR A 558 17.66 -4.05 -7.54
N ASN A 559 18.92 -4.33 -7.22
CA ASN A 559 19.67 -5.43 -7.83
C ASN A 559 19.08 -6.81 -7.50
N GLU A 560 18.45 -6.95 -6.34
CA GLU A 560 17.77 -8.16 -5.89
C GLU A 560 16.32 -8.27 -6.42
N GLY A 561 15.88 -7.32 -7.23
CA GLY A 561 14.53 -7.29 -7.81
C GLY A 561 13.41 -6.99 -6.82
N LYS A 562 13.73 -6.46 -5.63
CA LYS A 562 12.74 -6.07 -4.60
C LYS A 562 12.04 -4.76 -4.92
N ILE A 563 12.73 -3.86 -5.60
CA ILE A 563 12.20 -2.62 -6.19
C ILE A 563 12.62 -2.56 -7.66
N GLY A 564 11.84 -1.89 -8.51
CA GLY A 564 12.08 -1.90 -9.97
C GLY A 564 11.36 -3.04 -10.69
N PRO A 565 11.90 -3.53 -11.83
CA PRO A 565 11.17 -4.42 -12.74
C PRO A 565 11.14 -5.89 -12.31
N GLY A 566 11.67 -6.22 -11.13
CA GLY A 566 11.78 -7.60 -10.64
C GLY A 566 13.07 -8.31 -11.09
N HIS A 567 13.33 -9.47 -10.49
CA HIS A 567 14.54 -10.26 -10.73
C HIS A 567 14.39 -11.15 -11.97
N CYS A 568 15.46 -11.32 -12.74
CA CYS A 568 15.50 -12.36 -13.79
C CYS A 568 15.55 -13.76 -13.16
N ASP A 569 14.84 -14.73 -13.76
CA ASP A 569 15.09 -16.14 -13.46
C ASP A 569 16.47 -16.51 -14.02
N ASP A 570 17.34 -17.06 -13.17
CA ASP A 570 18.68 -17.53 -13.56
C ASP A 570 18.66 -18.83 -14.39
#